data_AF-A0A8H6ANY3-F1
#
_entry.id   AF-A0A8H6ANY3-F1
#
_cell.length_a   1.000
_cell.length_b   1.000
_cell.length_c   1.000
_cell.angle_alpha   90.00
_cell.angle_beta   90.00
_cell.angle_gamma   90.00
#
_symmetry.space_group_name_H-M   'P 1'
#
loop_
_entity.id
_entity.type
_entity.pdbx_description
1 polymer ?
#
loop_
_entity_poly.entity_id
_entity_poly.type
_entity_poly.pdbx_seq_one_letter_code
_entity_poly.pdbx_strand_id
1 'polypeptide(L)'
;MGIFTGEEDIRSNIVRSHEERMEEIENSQSWAEAMVLLSAGGTALSTLLSAPIFYLSHSYSAYKVFAHESHAMFSNTNDVIETKRKECRFLEVVVNEALGIASPVPGKLWRDIDYSEERSGADEKTSEKL
;
A
#
# COMPACT_ATOMS: atom_id res chain seq x y z
N MET A 1 6.19 15.01 -29.60
CA MET A 1 5.74 15.50 -28.28
C MET A 1 5.53 14.27 -27.41
N GLY A 2 6.52 13.91 -26.61
CA GLY A 2 6.50 12.71 -25.78
C GLY A 2 7.62 12.86 -24.75
N ILE A 3 7.26 13.39 -23.59
CA ILE A 3 8.14 13.44 -22.42
C ILE A 3 8.00 12.08 -21.73
N PHE A 4 8.69 11.07 -22.28
CA PHE A 4 8.99 9.85 -21.54
C PHE A 4 10.37 10.08 -20.93
N THR A 5 10.38 10.73 -19.78
CA THR A 5 11.55 10.74 -18.89
C THR A 5 11.84 9.29 -18.53
N GLY A 6 13.11 8.85 -18.62
CA GLY A 6 13.56 7.47 -18.43
C GLY A 6 13.48 6.98 -16.98
N GLU A 7 12.35 7.21 -16.32
CA GLU A 7 12.05 6.72 -14.98
C GLU A 7 11.27 5.42 -15.13
N GLU A 8 11.85 4.32 -14.67
CA GLU A 8 11.22 2.99 -14.69
C GLU A 8 9.94 3.03 -13.83
N ASP A 9 8.78 3.00 -14.47
CA ASP A 9 7.49 2.92 -13.80
C ASP A 9 7.00 1.47 -13.67
N ILE A 10 5.94 1.28 -12.88
CA ILE A 10 5.35 -0.05 -12.66
C ILE A 10 4.93 -0.73 -13.97
N ARG A 11 4.47 0.04 -14.96
CA ARG A 11 4.03 -0.48 -16.26
C ARG A 11 5.22 -0.99 -17.04
N SER A 12 6.32 -0.27 -17.03
CA SER A 12 7.59 -0.64 -17.67
C SER A 12 8.12 -1.94 -17.08
N ASN A 13 8.03 -2.12 -15.76
CA ASN A 13 8.43 -3.36 -15.10
C ASN A 13 7.52 -4.55 -15.47
N ILE A 14 6.20 -4.33 -15.53
CA ILE A 14 5.23 -5.36 -15.95
C ILE A 14 5.50 -5.79 -17.39
N VAL A 15 5.63 -4.84 -18.32
CA VAL A 15 5.97 -5.11 -19.73
C VAL A 15 7.27 -5.89 -19.84
N ARG A 16 8.32 -5.49 -19.10
CA ARG A 16 9.61 -6.18 -19.10
C ARG A 16 9.49 -7.62 -18.63
N SER A 17 8.79 -7.87 -17.52
CA SER A 17 8.62 -9.21 -16.97
C SER A 17 7.87 -10.17 -17.89
N HIS A 18 6.93 -9.65 -18.69
CA HIS A 18 6.21 -10.42 -19.69
C HIS A 18 7.04 -10.69 -20.95
N GLU A 19 7.87 -9.72 -21.37
CA GLU A 19 8.84 -9.90 -22.46
C GLU A 19 9.87 -11.00 -22.11
N GLU A 20 10.36 -11.01 -20.86
CA GLU A 20 11.25 -12.07 -20.34
C GLU A 20 10.59 -13.47 -20.34
N ARG A 21 9.27 -13.53 -20.21
CA ARG A 21 8.48 -14.78 -20.20
C ARG A 21 7.94 -15.19 -21.57
N MET A 22 8.19 -14.38 -22.61
CA MET A 22 7.57 -14.51 -23.93
C MET A 22 6.04 -14.61 -23.88
N GLU A 23 5.41 -13.95 -22.91
CA GLU A 23 3.95 -13.84 -22.77
C GLU A 23 3.51 -12.48 -23.29
N GLU A 24 2.55 -12.45 -24.21
CA GLU A 24 1.99 -11.19 -24.70
C GLU A 24 1.02 -10.61 -23.66
N ILE A 25 1.17 -9.32 -23.32
CA ILE A 25 0.21 -8.62 -22.47
C ILE A 25 -0.89 -8.03 -23.36
N GLU A 26 -2.13 -8.42 -23.11
CA GLU A 26 -3.25 -7.71 -23.67
C GLU A 26 -3.37 -6.31 -23.03
N ASN A 27 -3.52 -5.27 -23.85
CA ASN A 27 -3.65 -3.89 -23.34
C ASN A 27 -4.78 -3.75 -22.30
N SER A 28 -5.86 -4.53 -22.45
CA SER A 28 -6.99 -4.59 -21.51
C SER A 28 -6.56 -5.09 -20.12
N GLN A 29 -5.68 -6.07 -20.04
CA GLN A 29 -5.13 -6.60 -18.79
C GLN A 29 -4.24 -5.55 -18.11
N SER A 30 -3.34 -4.89 -18.86
CA SER A 30 -2.50 -3.82 -18.32
C SER A 30 -3.32 -2.65 -17.74
N TRP A 31 -4.44 -2.33 -18.40
CA TRP A 31 -5.35 -1.30 -17.93
C TRP A 31 -6.14 -1.74 -16.70
N ALA A 32 -6.61 -2.99 -16.67
CA ALA A 32 -7.30 -3.55 -15.51
C ALA A 32 -6.40 -3.55 -14.26
N GLU A 33 -5.14 -3.94 -14.39
CA GLU A 33 -4.17 -3.91 -13.29
C GLU A 33 -3.91 -2.48 -12.79
N ALA A 34 -3.74 -1.53 -13.71
CA ALA A 34 -3.61 -0.11 -13.35
C ALA A 34 -4.86 0.41 -12.61
N MET A 35 -6.06 -0.01 -13.01
CA MET A 35 -7.29 0.35 -12.33
C MET A 35 -7.39 -0.25 -10.93
N VAL A 36 -6.92 -1.48 -10.71
CA VAL A 36 -6.86 -2.08 -9.38
C VAL A 36 -5.94 -1.26 -8.47
N LEU A 37 -4.74 -0.89 -8.94
CA LEU A 37 -3.80 -0.09 -8.15
C LEU A 37 -4.34 1.31 -7.85
N LEU A 38 -4.96 1.96 -8.84
CA LEU A 38 -5.56 3.27 -8.66
C LEU A 38 -6.74 3.23 -7.69
N SER A 39 -7.59 2.21 -7.79
CA SER A 39 -8.74 2.04 -6.90
C SER A 39 -8.33 1.70 -5.48
N ALA A 40 -7.34 0.81 -5.31
CA ALA A 40 -6.82 0.43 -4.00
C ALA A 40 -6.11 1.61 -3.32
N GLY A 41 -5.30 2.35 -4.08
CA GLY A 41 -4.56 3.51 -3.56
C GLY A 41 -5.42 4.74 -3.36
N GLY A 42 -6.38 5.03 -4.24
CA GLY A 42 -7.08 6.31 -4.27
C GLY A 42 -7.85 6.61 -2.97
N THR A 43 -8.72 5.69 -2.55
CA THR A 43 -9.52 5.88 -1.33
C THR A 43 -8.70 5.67 -0.06
N ALA A 44 -7.77 4.70 -0.08
CA ALA A 44 -6.93 4.39 1.06
C ALA A 44 -5.97 5.55 1.37
N LEU A 45 -5.31 6.12 0.36
CA LEU A 45 -4.42 7.27 0.52
C LEU A 45 -5.19 8.53 0.93
N SER A 46 -6.38 8.77 0.36
CA SER A 46 -7.21 9.91 0.76
C SER A 46 -7.59 9.84 2.23
N THR A 47 -7.91 8.64 2.73
CA THR A 47 -8.20 8.40 4.16
C THR A 47 -6.94 8.55 5.01
N LEU A 48 -5.83 7.94 4.56
CA LEU A 48 -4.52 8.01 5.22
C LEU A 48 -4.00 9.45 5.33
N LEU A 49 -4.32 10.34 4.38
CA LEU A 49 -3.94 11.75 4.44
C LEU A 49 -4.93 12.56 5.29
N SER A 50 -6.22 12.30 5.15
CA SER A 50 -7.26 13.04 5.87
C SER A 50 -7.25 12.77 7.37
N ALA A 51 -6.98 11.54 7.78
CA ALA A 51 -7.03 11.15 9.20
C ALA A 51 -5.96 11.84 10.07
N PRO A 52 -4.67 11.89 9.69
CA PRO A 52 -3.65 12.66 10.39
C PRO A 52 -3.94 14.15 10.42
N ILE A 53 -4.40 14.74 9.31
CA ILE A 53 -4.75 16.17 9.25
C ILE A 53 -5.89 16.46 10.23
N PHE A 54 -6.92 15.61 10.24
CA PHE A 54 -8.02 15.71 11.19
C PHE A 54 -7.53 15.58 12.64
N TYR A 55 -6.71 14.57 12.94
CA TYR A 55 -6.14 14.35 14.27
C TYR A 55 -5.32 15.56 14.77
N LEU A 56 -4.44 16.09 13.92
CA LEU A 56 -3.62 17.27 14.24
C LEU A 56 -4.47 18.53 14.39
N SER A 57 -5.54 18.68 13.62
CA SER A 57 -6.46 19.81 13.75
C SER A 57 -7.25 19.79 15.07
N HIS A 58 -7.54 18.61 15.61
CA HIS A 58 -8.29 18.44 16.85
C HIS A 58 -7.41 18.54 18.11
N SER A 59 -6.13 18.16 18.01
CA SER A 59 -5.21 18.12 19.14
C SER A 59 -4.08 19.14 18.98
N TYR A 60 -4.26 20.30 19.60
CA TYR A 60 -3.27 21.39 19.57
C TYR A 60 -1.93 21.01 20.21
N SER A 61 -1.93 20.12 21.20
CA SER A 61 -0.71 19.59 21.82
C SER A 61 0.08 18.71 20.86
N ALA A 62 -0.59 17.81 20.12
CA ALA A 62 0.05 16.96 19.12
C ALA A 62 0.61 17.78 17.94
N TYR A 63 -0.13 18.80 17.49
CA TYR A 63 0.33 19.70 16.43
C TYR A 63 1.62 20.45 16.80
N LYS A 64 1.74 20.93 18.05
CA LYS A 64 2.96 21.61 18.52
C LYS A 64 4.19 20.72 18.47
N VAL A 65 4.06 19.47 18.90
CA VAL A 65 5.18 18.51 18.88
C VAL A 65 5.56 18.18 17.44
N PHE A 66 4.58 17.91 16.58
CA PHE A 66 4.80 17.69 15.16
C PHE A 66 5.54 18.85 14.50
N ALA A 67 5.06 20.08 14.69
CA ALA A 67 5.64 21.26 14.08
C ALA A 67 7.09 21.49 14.55
N HIS A 68 7.36 21.29 15.83
CA HIS A 68 8.71 21.40 16.37
C HIS A 68 9.66 20.37 15.72
N GLU A 69 9.24 19.11 15.62
CA GLU A 69 10.03 18.05 14.99
C GLU A 69 10.22 18.27 13.49
N SER A 70 9.17 18.67 12.76
CA SER A 70 9.25 18.95 11.33
C SER A 70 10.19 20.11 11.04
N HIS A 71 10.11 21.20 11.81
CA HIS A 71 10.99 22.35 11.62
C HIS A 71 12.44 22.06 12.04
N ALA A 72 12.66 21.18 13.01
CA ALA A 72 14.00 20.77 13.41
C ALA A 72 14.68 19.86 12.35
N MET A 73 13.91 19.01 11.68
CA MET A 73 14.45 18.03 10.72
C MET A 73 14.54 18.51 9.27
N PHE A 74 13.56 19.30 8.83
CA PHE A 74 13.49 19.80 7.46
C PHE A 74 13.98 21.24 7.40
N SER A 75 15.29 21.40 7.16
CA SER A 75 15.91 22.71 6.98
C SER A 75 15.63 23.31 5.59
N ASN A 76 15.28 22.45 4.61
CA ASN A 76 14.98 22.83 3.23
C ASN A 76 13.83 21.96 2.68
N THR A 77 12.96 22.52 1.84
CA THR A 77 11.85 21.81 1.18
C THR A 77 12.33 20.66 0.29
N ASN A 78 13.56 20.72 -0.23
CA ASN A 78 14.16 19.64 -1.02
C ASN A 78 14.73 18.48 -0.18
N ASP A 79 14.74 18.61 1.15
CA ASP A 79 15.28 17.59 2.05
C ASP A 79 14.26 16.51 2.43
N VAL A 80 13.06 16.52 1.82
CA VAL A 80 12.05 15.46 1.97
C VAL A 80 12.49 14.23 1.16
N ILE A 81 13.69 13.73 1.45
CA ILE A 81 14.24 12.49 0.90
C ILE A 81 13.79 11.37 1.85
N GLU A 82 13.57 10.18 1.29
CA GLU A 82 13.14 8.98 2.01
C GLU A 82 13.97 8.65 3.27
N THR A 83 15.24 9.08 3.29
CA THR A 83 16.14 8.94 4.44
C THR A 83 15.73 9.79 5.64
N LYS A 84 15.38 11.07 5.44
CA LYS A 84 14.92 11.95 6.53
C LYS A 84 13.53 11.58 7.04
N ARG A 85 12.70 10.91 6.23
CA ARG A 85 11.40 10.41 6.69
C ARG A 85 11.54 9.41 7.86
N LYS A 86 12.54 8.52 7.82
CA LYS A 86 12.78 7.51 8.88
C LYS A 86 13.21 8.12 10.21
N GLU A 87 13.72 9.34 10.18
CA GLU A 87 14.13 10.07 11.38
C GLU A 87 12.92 10.76 12.07
N CYS A 88 11.80 10.98 11.35
CA CYS A 88 10.58 11.60 11.87
C CYS A 88 9.72 10.56 12.59
N ARG A 89 10.17 10.11 13.76
CA ARG A 89 9.45 9.12 14.56
C ARG A 89 8.04 9.60 14.93
N PHE A 90 7.85 10.89 15.17
CA PHE A 90 6.51 11.40 15.52
C PHE A 90 5.54 11.35 14.36
N LEU A 91 6.00 11.55 13.12
CA LEU A 91 5.15 11.41 11.94
C LEU A 91 4.64 9.96 11.81
N GLU A 92 5.52 8.97 12.01
CA GLU A 92 5.12 7.56 11.98
C GLU A 92 4.10 7.23 13.08
N VAL A 93 4.31 7.75 14.30
CA VAL A 93 3.37 7.57 15.41
C VAL A 93 2.02 8.21 15.11
N VAL A 94 1.99 9.45 14.62
CA VAL A 94 0.73 10.15 14.26
C VAL A 94 -0.03 9.41 13.17
N VAL A 95 0.67 8.91 12.16
CA VAL A 95 0.05 8.12 11.08
C VAL A 95 -0.53 6.81 11.63
N ASN A 96 0.20 6.09 12.48
CA ASN A 96 -0.28 4.86 13.10
C ASN A 96 -1.50 5.09 14.00
N GLU A 97 -1.48 6.13 14.83
CA GLU A 97 -2.61 6.51 15.68
C GLU A 97 -3.83 6.92 14.85
N ALA A 98 -3.62 7.71 13.80
CA ALA A 98 -4.68 8.10 12.87
C ALA A 98 -5.29 6.89 12.15
N LEU A 99 -4.49 5.90 11.77
CA LEU A 99 -4.96 4.64 11.19
C LEU A 99 -5.73 3.77 12.19
N GLY A 100 -5.40 3.85 13.48
CA GLY A 100 -6.19 3.23 14.55
C GLY A 100 -7.60 3.83 14.66
N ILE A 101 -7.73 5.13 14.41
CA ILE A 101 -9.01 5.86 14.43
C ILE A 101 -9.79 5.65 13.13
N ALA A 102 -9.11 5.69 11.99
CA ALA A 102 -9.70 5.62 10.66
C ALA A 102 -8.95 4.61 9.79
N SER A 103 -9.35 3.34 9.89
CA SER A 103 -8.82 2.29 9.01
C SER A 103 -9.22 2.56 7.55
N PRO A 104 -8.27 2.65 6.60
CA PRO A 104 -8.54 2.86 5.19
C PRO A 104 -9.19 1.65 4.51
N VAL A 105 -9.19 0.49 5.18
CA VAL A 105 -9.91 -0.71 4.75
C VAL A 105 -11.10 -0.90 5.68
N PRO A 106 -12.32 -0.45 5.30
CA PRO A 106 -13.52 -0.72 6.06
C PRO A 106 -13.96 -2.17 5.84
N GLY A 107 -13.78 -3.03 6.86
CA GLY A 107 -14.38 -4.38 6.90
C GLY A 107 -13.40 -5.53 7.02
N LYS A 108 -13.94 -6.75 7.15
CA LYS A 108 -13.15 -7.99 7.11
C LYS A 108 -12.94 -8.40 5.66
N LEU A 109 -11.69 -8.53 5.21
CA LEU A 109 -11.38 -9.16 3.93
C LEU A 109 -11.79 -10.63 4.01
N TRP A 110 -12.77 -11.01 3.19
CA TRP A 110 -13.22 -12.40 3.10
C TRP A 110 -12.09 -13.24 2.51
N ARG A 111 -11.78 -14.34 3.18
CA ARG A 111 -10.85 -15.35 2.68
C ARG A 111 -11.64 -16.61 2.42
N ASP A 112 -11.52 -17.14 1.21
CA ASP A 112 -12.02 -18.47 0.91
C ASP A 112 -11.07 -19.53 1.47
N ILE A 113 -11.64 -20.66 1.89
CA ILE A 113 -10.88 -21.83 2.33
C ILE A 113 -10.61 -22.66 1.09
N ASP A 114 -9.33 -22.93 0.81
CA ASP A 114 -8.93 -23.81 -0.28
C ASP A 114 -9.08 -25.28 0.16
N TYR A 115 -10.09 -25.97 -0.39
CA TYR A 115 -10.37 -27.38 -0.07
C TYR A 115 -9.42 -28.37 -0.79
N SER A 116 -8.43 -27.89 -1.54
CA SER A 116 -7.48 -28.77 -2.24
C SER A 116 -6.51 -29.51 -1.32
N GLU A 117 -6.33 -29.07 -0.07
CA GLU A 117 -5.45 -29.73 0.93
C GLU A 117 -6.12 -30.90 1.66
N GLU A 118 -7.45 -30.95 1.75
CA GLU A 118 -8.17 -32.01 2.48
C GLU A 118 -8.26 -33.33 1.70
N ARG A 119 -8.12 -33.31 0.37
CA ARG A 119 -8.19 -34.52 -0.46
C ARG A 119 -6.96 -35.43 -0.35
N SER A 120 -5.80 -34.90 0.06
CA SER A 120 -4.60 -35.73 0.23
C SER A 120 -4.67 -36.62 1.49
N GLY A 121 -5.44 -36.21 2.51
CA GLY A 121 -5.59 -36.97 3.76
C GLY A 121 -6.86 -37.84 3.86
N ALA A 122 -7.79 -37.71 2.91
CA ALA A 122 -9.06 -38.45 2.92
C ALA A 122 -8.98 -39.80 2.17
N ASP A 123 -8.08 -39.93 1.20
CA ASP A 123 -7.94 -41.16 0.41
C ASP A 123 -7.24 -42.29 1.18
N GLU A 124 -6.44 -41.99 2.22
CA GLU A 124 -5.75 -43.01 3.01
C GLU A 124 -6.65 -43.68 4.07
N LYS A 125 -7.75 -43.03 4.49
CA LYS A 125 -8.66 -43.58 5.52
C LYS A 125 -9.80 -44.46 4.98
N THR A 126 -9.96 -44.56 3.66
CA THR A 126 -11.03 -45.37 3.06
C THR A 126 -10.58 -46.80 2.70
N SER A 127 -9.27 -47.08 2.74
CA SER A 127 -8.68 -48.40 2.44
C SER A 127 -8.60 -49.38 3.62
N GLU A 128 -9.05 -49.00 4.82
CA GLU A 128 -8.98 -49.87 6.02
C GLU A 128 -10.35 -50.39 6.49
N LYS A 129 -11.36 -50.29 5.63
CA LYS A 129 -12.68 -50.92 5.82
C LYS A 129 -13.13 -51.66 4.56
N LEU A 130 -12.42 -52.74 4.24
CA LEU A 130 -12.92 -53.85 3.40
C LEU A 130 -12.29 -55.16 3.89
#